data_AF-A0A357V6H8-F1
#
_entry.id   AF-A0A357V6H8-F1
#
_cell.length_a   1.000
_cell.length_b   1.000
_cell.length_c   1.000
_cell.angle_alpha   90.00
_cell.angle_beta   90.00
_cell.angle_gamma   90.00
#
_symmetry.space_group_name_H-M   'P 1'
#
loop_
_entity.id
_entity.type
_entity.pdbx_description
1 polymer ?
#
loop_
_entity_poly.entity_id
_entity_poly.type
_entity_poly.pdbx_seq_one_letter_code
_entity_poly.pdbx_strand_id
1 'polypeptide(L)' 'GEDAPPALTVRVCDSITCEMKGSGALTAQLKSILGPDVRVIHAPCVGACDKAPVAVVKQRQIFHADAD' A
#
# COMPACT_ATOMS: atom_id res chain seq x y z
N GLY A 1 7.56 -7.24 -26.33
CA GLY A 1 8.51 -6.31 -25.68
C GLY A 1 8.03 -6.23 -24.26
N GLU A 2 8.36 -7.25 -23.49
CA GLU A 2 7.69 -7.49 -22.22
C GLU A 2 8.29 -6.58 -21.16
N ASP A 3 7.55 -5.53 -20.85
CA ASP A 3 7.73 -4.73 -19.64
C ASP A 3 7.89 -5.71 -18.46
N ALA A 4 9.09 -5.75 -17.88
CA ALA A 4 9.43 -6.72 -16.85
C ALA A 4 8.40 -6.60 -15.72
N PRO A 5 7.91 -7.71 -15.14
CA PRO A 5 6.97 -7.63 -14.04
C PRO A 5 7.60 -6.77 -12.94
N PRO A 6 6.85 -5.80 -12.39
CA PRO A 6 7.41 -4.83 -11.44
C PRO A 6 8.09 -5.59 -10.29
N ALA A 7 9.34 -5.22 -10.02
CA ALA A 7 10.20 -5.91 -9.07
C ALA A 7 9.59 -5.92 -7.65
N LEU A 8 8.68 -4.99 -7.37
CA LEU A 8 8.02 -4.85 -6.08
C LEU A 8 6.52 -4.58 -6.23
N THR A 9 5.71 -5.26 -5.42
CA THR A 9 4.28 -4.95 -5.28
C THR A 9 4.00 -4.50 -3.84
N VAL A 10 3.40 -3.31 -3.72
CA VAL A 10 2.93 -2.73 -2.47
C VAL A 10 1.41 -2.82 -2.44
N ARG A 11 0.86 -3.41 -1.39
CA ARG A 11 -0.59 -3.57 -1.23
C ARG A 11 -1.06 -2.74 -0.05
N VAL A 12 -1.85 -1.71 -0.28
CA VAL A 12 -2.35 -0.85 0.79
C VAL A 12 -3.71 -1.35 1.24
N CYS A 13 -3.90 -1.56 2.54
CA CYS A 13 -5.18 -1.97 3.10
C CYS A 13 -6.21 -0.85 2.88
N ASP A 14 -7.34 -1.19 2.27
CA ASP A 14 -8.40 -0.25 1.91
C ASP A 14 -9.71 -0.56 2.67
N SER A 15 -9.60 -1.17 3.85
CA SER A 15 -10.77 -1.35 4.72
C SER A 15 -11.14 -0.04 5.39
N ILE A 16 -12.40 0.09 5.84
CA ILE A 16 -12.96 1.28 6.50
C ILE A 16 -11.99 1.96 7.47
N THR A 17 -11.37 1.22 8.38
CA THR A 17 -10.43 1.82 9.36
C THR A 17 -9.20 2.44 8.70
N CYS A 18 -8.67 1.81 7.66
CA CYS A 18 -7.52 2.33 6.91
C CYS A 18 -7.93 3.51 6.02
N GLU A 19 -9.11 3.47 5.40
CA GLU A 19 -9.65 4.61 4.62
C GLU A 19 -9.87 5.83 5.51
N MET A 20 -10.48 5.65 6.69
CA MET A 20 -10.67 6.72 7.68
C MET A 20 -9.35 7.32 8.18
N LYS A 21 -8.27 6.52 8.17
CA LYS A 21 -6.91 6.95 8.52
C LYS A 21 -6.14 7.55 7.34
N GLY A 22 -6.73 7.58 6.13
CA GLY A 22 -6.12 8.17 4.95
C GLY A 22 -5.39 7.19 4.00
N SER A 23 -5.73 5.90 3.99
CA SER A 23 -5.12 4.91 3.07
C SER A 23 -5.26 5.29 1.59
N GLY A 24 -6.34 5.97 1.21
CA GLY A 24 -6.54 6.47 -0.15
C GLY A 24 -5.49 7.52 -0.54
N ALA A 25 -5.24 8.50 0.34
CA ALA A 25 -4.21 9.51 0.13
C ALA A 25 -2.80 8.90 0.14
N LEU A 26 -2.54 7.95 1.04
CA LEU A 26 -1.31 7.17 1.07
C LEU A 26 -1.08 6.44 -0.24
N THR A 27 -2.11 5.76 -0.78
CA THR A 27 -2.02 5.03 -2.05
C THR A 27 -1.74 5.96 -3.22
N ALA A 28 -2.39 7.12 -3.27
CA ALA A 28 -2.16 8.12 -4.32
C ALA A 28 -0.73 8.70 -4.27
N GLN A 29 -0.25 9.03 -3.07
CA GLN A 29 1.13 9.51 -2.88
C GLN A 29 2.14 8.44 -3.24
N LEU A 30 1.97 7.20 -2.76
CA LEU A 30 2.82 6.06 -3.11
C LEU A 30 2.86 5.85 -4.64
N LYS A 31 1.74 5.94 -5.34
CA LYS A 31 1.71 5.85 -6.82
C LYS A 31 2.43 7.01 -7.50
N SER A 32 2.51 8.18 -6.87
CA SER A 32 3.17 9.36 -7.42
C SER A 32 4.68 9.38 -7.16
N ILE A 33 5.13 8.88 -6.00
CA ILE A 33 6.55 8.88 -5.61
C ILE A 33 7.28 7.61 -6.08
N LEU A 34 6.57 6.48 -6.15
CA LEU A 34 7.14 5.22 -6.57
C LEU A 34 7.10 5.11 -8.10
N GLY A 35 8.24 4.76 -8.69
CA GLY A 35 8.41 4.63 -10.13
C GLY A 35 7.82 3.34 -10.73
N PRO A 36 8.05 3.09 -12.03
CA PRO A 36 7.47 1.95 -12.77
C PRO A 36 7.85 0.58 -12.20
N ASP A 37 8.96 0.49 -11.46
CA ASP A 37 9.41 -0.74 -10.80
C ASP A 37 8.53 -1.19 -9.62
N VAL A 38 7.62 -0.33 -9.15
CA VAL A 38 6.77 -0.63 -7.99
C VAL A 38 5.29 -0.50 -8.33
N ARG A 39 4.56 -1.59 -8.14
CA ARG A 39 3.12 -1.64 -8.36
C ARG A 39 2.36 -1.46 -7.05
N VAL A 40 1.62 -0.36 -6.92
CA VAL A 40 0.76 -0.10 -5.76
C VAL A 40 -0.66 -0.52 -6.06
N ILE A 41 -1.20 -1.46 -5.28
CA ILE A 41 -2.56 -1.99 -5.39
C ILE A 41 -3.30 -1.92 -4.05
N HIS A 42 -4.63 -1.99 -4.09
CA HIS A 42 -5.43 -2.12 -2.89
C HIS A 42 -5.41 -3.58 -2.39
N ALA A 43 -5.44 -3.77 -1.07
CA ALA A 43 -5.52 -5.06 -0.40
C ALA A 43 -6.79 -5.16 0.47
N PRO A 44 -7.35 -6.38 0.62
CA PRO A 44 -8.40 -6.63 1.59
C PRO A 44 -7.88 -6.42 3.02
N CYS A 45 -8.81 -6.42 4.00
CA CYS A 45 -8.46 -6.30 5.41
C CYS A 45 -7.37 -7.31 5.80
N VAL A 46 -6.31 -6.81 6.45
CA VAL A 46 -5.15 -7.61 6.86
C VAL A 46 -5.13 -7.88 8.38
N GLY A 47 -6.23 -7.60 9.08
CA GLY A 47 -6.41 -7.92 10.50
C GLY A 47 -5.59 -7.05 11.46
N ALA A 48 -5.13 -5.87 11.04
CA ALA A 48 -4.33 -4.96 11.85
C ALA A 48 -4.97 -3.57 11.96
N CYS A 49 -6.29 -3.53 12.16
CA CYS A 49 -7.08 -2.30 12.24
C CYS A 49 -6.59 -1.35 13.35
N ASP A 50 -6.11 -1.89 14.48
CA ASP A 50 -5.55 -1.11 15.59
C ASP A 50 -4.28 -0.33 15.22
N LYS A 51 -3.59 -0.77 14.18
CA LYS A 51 -2.33 -0.17 13.68
C LYS A 51 -2.48 0.41 12.28
N ALA A 52 -3.72 0.69 11.88
CA ALA A 52 -4.03 1.36 10.63
C ALA A 52 -3.39 2.77 10.58
N PRO A 53 -2.97 3.25 9.40
CA PRO A 53 -3.06 2.60 8.07
C PRO A 53 -2.00 1.49 7.89
N VAL A 54 -2.34 0.44 7.13
CA VAL A 54 -1.45 -0.71 6.92
C VAL A 54 -1.12 -0.89 5.44
N ALA A 55 0.17 -1.00 5.13
CA ALA A 55 0.66 -1.38 3.81
C ALA A 55 1.35 -2.74 3.89
N VAL A 56 1.28 -3.55 2.83
CA VAL A 56 1.91 -4.86 2.75
C VAL A 56 2.85 -4.88 1.58
N VAL A 57 4.13 -5.03 1.86
CA VAL A 57 5.18 -5.14 0.85
C VAL A 57 5.67 -6.58 0.84
N LYS A 58 5.38 -7.31 -0.24
CA LYS A 58 5.60 -8.77 -0.33
C LYS A 58 4.86 -9.52 0.80
N GLN A 59 5.58 -10.02 1.80
CA GLN A 59 5.04 -10.72 2.97
C GLN A 59 5.13 -9.90 4.26
N ARG A 60 5.64 -8.66 4.19
CA ARG A 60 5.85 -7.80 5.34
C ARG A 60 4.71 -6.79 5.46
N GLN A 61 4.04 -6.80 6.61
CA GLN A 61 3.09 -5.76 6.97
C GLN A 61 3.84 -4.57 7.57
N ILE A 62 3.57 -3.38 7.06
CA ILE A 62 4.03 -2.09 7.52
C ILE A 62 2.85 -1.43 8.22
N PHE A 63 3.02 -1.21 9.52
CA PHE A 63 2.01 -0.60 10.38
C PHE A 63 2.24 0.91 10.47
N HIS A 64 1.18 1.68 10.69
CA HIS A 64 1.22 3.15 10.66
C HIS A 64 1.88 3.69 9.39
N ALA A 65 1.59 3.08 8.24
CA ALA A 65 2.24 3.43 6.99
C ALA A 65 1.88 4.86 6.56
N ASP A 66 2.90 5.69 6.34
CA ASP A 66 2.77 7.04 5.82
C ASP A 66 3.62 7.22 4.55
N ALA A 67 3.57 8.41 3.94
CA ALA A 67 4.20 8.69 2.65
C ALA A 67 5.52 9.48 2.78
N ASP A 68 6.00 9.73 4.00
CA ASP A 68 7.26 10.42 4.32
C ASP A 68 8.45 9.44 4.44
#